data_AF-A0A1I7DY43-F1
#
_entry.id   AF-A0A1I7DY43-F1
#
_cell.length_a   1.000
_cell.length_b   1.000
_cell.length_c   1.000
_cell.angle_alpha   90.00
_cell.angle_beta   90.00
_cell.angle_gamma   90.00
#
_symmetry.space_group_name_H-M   'P 1'
#
loop_
_entity.id
_entity.type
_entity.pdbx_description
1 polymer ?
#
loop_
_entity_poly.entity_id
_entity_poly.type
_entity_poly.pdbx_seq_one_letter_code
_entity_poly.pdbx_strand_id
1 'polypeptide(L)'
;MNYINRISSNPWDYTLYQIIDGGFVLKVIFSEGVYKVDIERYFLFAADEIIKPLDAEYMKVLLESIRCDYARFQSQEITKESVSDWLCYCG
;
A
#
# COMPACT_ATOMS: atom_id res chain seq x y z
N MET A 1 6.54 -11.59 -13.55
CA MET A 1 7.30 -10.45 -12.99
C MET A 1 6.36 -9.27 -12.98
N ASN A 2 6.08 -8.72 -11.81
CA ASN A 2 5.16 -7.59 -11.66
C ASN A 2 5.98 -6.30 -11.69
N TYR A 3 5.51 -5.33 -12.46
CA TYR A 3 6.09 -3.99 -12.51
C TYR A 3 5.13 -3.02 -11.85
N ILE A 4 5.64 -2.06 -11.09
CA ILE A 4 4.79 -1.09 -10.39
C ILE A 4 5.18 0.37 -10.67
N ASN A 5 4.18 1.22 -10.84
CA ASN A 5 4.34 2.66 -10.98
C ASN A 5 3.72 3.38 -9.79
N ARG A 6 4.43 4.34 -9.20
CA ARG A 6 3.89 5.16 -8.12
C ARG A 6 2.86 6.14 -8.67
N ILE A 7 1.63 6.09 -8.17
CA ILE A 7 0.51 6.93 -8.65
C ILE A 7 0.08 7.99 -7.64
N SER A 8 0.19 7.70 -6.33
CA SER A 8 -0.09 8.65 -5.26
C SER A 8 0.86 8.41 -4.10
N SER A 9 1.26 9.48 -3.41
CA SER A 9 2.13 9.35 -2.23
C SER A 9 1.94 10.50 -1.27
N ASN A 10 1.73 10.15 -0.01
CA ASN A 10 1.85 11.04 1.13
C ASN A 10 2.93 10.48 2.06
N PRO A 11 4.12 11.11 2.14
CA PRO A 11 5.30 10.53 2.79
C PRO A 11 5.12 10.22 4.29
N TRP A 12 4.11 10.81 4.93
CA TRP A 12 3.79 10.63 6.35
C TRP A 12 2.64 9.67 6.62
N ASP A 13 2.01 9.11 5.57
CA ASP A 13 0.78 8.35 5.73
C ASP A 13 0.73 7.10 4.83
N TYR A 14 0.88 7.26 3.51
CA TYR A 14 0.76 6.15 2.56
C TYR A 14 1.48 6.39 1.23
N THR A 15 1.79 5.32 0.51
CA THR A 15 2.19 5.37 -0.90
C THR A 15 1.40 4.34 -1.69
N LEU A 16 0.76 4.75 -2.77
CA LEU A 16 0.03 3.87 -3.66
C LEU A 16 0.82 3.66 -4.96
N TYR A 17 1.01 2.39 -5.29
CA TYR A 17 1.59 1.95 -6.54
C TYR A 17 0.55 1.17 -7.34
N GLN A 18 0.57 1.32 -8.66
CA GLN A 18 -0.25 0.56 -9.60
C GLN A 18 0.62 -0.49 -10.27
N ILE A 19 0.15 -1.74 -10.31
CA ILE A 19 0.82 -2.83 -11.00
C ILE A 19 0.45 -2.75 -12.50
N ILE A 20 1.44 -2.89 -13.39
CA ILE A 20 1.22 -2.83 -14.84
C ILE A 20 0.26 -3.93 -15.33
N ASP A 21 0.37 -5.14 -14.75
CA ASP A 21 -0.48 -6.30 -15.06
C ASP A 21 -1.92 -6.17 -14.50
N GLY A 22 -2.20 -5.10 -13.74
CA GLY A 22 -3.45 -4.89 -13.04
C GLY A 22 -3.29 -5.09 -11.53
N GLY A 23 -4.05 -4.33 -10.75
CA GLY A 23 -3.98 -4.32 -9.29
C GLY A 23 -3.12 -3.18 -8.74
N PHE A 24 -3.02 -3.16 -7.41
CA PHE A 24 -2.41 -2.06 -6.68
C PHE A 24 -1.61 -2.57 -5.50
N VAL A 25 -0.52 -1.86 -5.19
CA VAL A 25 0.23 -2.03 -3.94
C VAL A 25 0.05 -0.79 -3.11
N LEU A 26 -0.53 -0.92 -1.93
CA LEU A 26 -0.68 0.17 -0.98
C LEU A 26 0.33 -0.03 0.15
N LYS A 27 1.27 0.91 0.24
CA LYS A 27 2.14 1.08 1.40
C LYS A 27 1.42 1.95 2.43
N VAL A 28 1.29 1.47 3.66
CA VAL A 28 0.68 2.19 4.78
C VAL A 28 1.70 2.34 5.90
N ILE A 29 1.78 3.54 6.47
CA ILE A 29 2.62 3.81 7.64
C ILE A 29 1.76 3.65 8.89
N PHE A 30 2.19 2.79 9.79
CA PHE A 30 1.59 2.58 11.10
C PHE A 30 2.50 3.16 12.17
N SER A 31 1.97 3.97 13.08
CA SER A 31 2.72 4.39 14.25
C SER A 31 2.36 3.49 15.42
N GLU A 32 3.22 2.53 15.73
CA GLU A 32 3.01 1.57 16.83
C GLU A 32 3.91 1.89 18.05
N GLY A 33 3.38 1.63 19.24
CA GLY A 33 4.11 1.70 20.51
C GLY A 33 4.22 3.08 21.16
N VAL A 34 4.67 3.08 22.42
CA VAL A 34 4.84 4.29 23.26
C VAL A 34 5.87 5.25 22.65
N TYR A 35 6.82 4.72 21.87
CA TYR A 35 7.86 5.48 21.19
C TYR A 35 7.46 5.96 19.79
N LYS A 36 6.21 5.73 19.34
CA LYS A 36 5.71 6.10 18.00
C LYS A 36 6.67 5.67 16.89
N VAL A 37 6.95 4.37 16.82
CA VAL A 37 7.79 3.84 15.75
C VAL A 37 6.94 3.74 14.49
N ASP A 38 7.41 4.35 13.41
CA ASP A 38 6.77 4.26 12.10
C ASP A 38 7.16 2.93 11.41
N ILE A 39 6.17 2.07 11.24
CA ILE A 39 6.28 0.76 10.62
C ILE A 39 5.64 0.83 9.23
N GLU A 40 6.42 0.50 8.20
CA GLU A 40 5.97 0.43 6.83
C GLU A 40 5.39 -0.96 6.54
N ARG A 41 4.11 -1.04 6.18
CA ARG A 41 3.46 -2.28 5.74
C ARG A 41 2.95 -2.14 4.32
N TYR A 42 2.99 -3.22 3.55
CA TYR A 42 2.62 -3.22 2.13
C TYR A 42 1.49 -4.21 1.90
N PHE A 43 0.45 -3.78 1.18
CA PHE A 43 -0.73 -4.59 0.91
C PHE A 43 -0.96 -4.70 -0.59
N LEU A 44 -1.28 -5.89 -1.05
CA LEU A 44 -1.61 -6.18 -2.44
C LEU A 44 -3.12 -6.22 -2.61
N PHE A 45 -3.63 -5.41 -3.53
CA PHE A 45 -5.05 -5.33 -3.87
C PHE A 45 -5.27 -5.69 -5.34
N ALA A 46 -6.35 -6.41 -5.61
CA ALA A 46 -6.82 -6.60 -6.98
C ALA A 46 -7.35 -5.29 -7.59
N ALA A 47 -7.50 -5.26 -8.91
CA ALA A 47 -7.91 -4.05 -9.64
C ALA A 47 -9.31 -3.56 -9.23
N ASP A 48 -10.19 -4.47 -8.82
CA ASP A 48 -11.56 -4.19 -8.37
C ASP A 48 -11.66 -3.78 -6.89
N GLU A 49 -10.62 -4.00 -6.10
CA GLU A 49 -10.64 -3.68 -4.66
C GLU A 49 -10.39 -2.19 -4.39
N ILE A 50 -9.59 -1.52 -5.24
CA ILE A 50 -9.34 -0.08 -5.16
C ILE A 50 -10.11 0.63 -6.27
N ILE A 51 -11.30 1.12 -5.93
CA ILE A 51 -12.26 1.69 -6.89
C ILE A 51 -11.85 3.11 -7.31
N LYS A 52 -11.31 3.91 -6.37
CA LYS A 52 -10.97 5.32 -6.59
C LYS A 52 -9.55 5.65 -6.09
N PRO A 53 -8.49 5.15 -6.75
CA PRO A 53 -7.11 5.27 -6.28
C PRO A 53 -6.57 6.72 -6.20
N LEU A 54 -7.20 7.65 -6.91
CA LEU A 54 -6.82 9.07 -6.93
C LEU A 54 -7.70 9.96 -6.04
N ASP A 55 -8.75 9.39 -5.44
CA ASP A 55 -9.67 10.12 -4.58
C ASP A 55 -9.15 10.12 -3.14
N ALA A 56 -8.81 11.31 -2.63
CA ALA A 56 -8.16 11.46 -1.33
C ALA A 56 -9.07 11.05 -0.16
N GLU A 57 -10.38 11.30 -0.26
CA GLU A 57 -11.34 10.93 0.79
C GLU A 57 -11.51 9.41 0.85
N TYR A 58 -11.64 8.76 -0.30
CA TYR A 58 -11.70 7.31 -0.39
C TYR A 58 -10.43 6.64 0.14
N MET A 59 -9.25 7.15 -0.24
CA MET A 59 -7.97 6.65 0.27
C MET A 59 -7.87 6.81 1.79
N LYS A 60 -8.29 7.96 2.33
CA LYS A 60 -8.32 8.18 3.77
C LYS A 60 -9.19 7.13 4.50
N VAL A 61 -10.41 6.90 4.02
CA VAL A 61 -11.33 5.91 4.61
C VAL A 61 -10.75 4.49 4.52
N LEU A 62 -10.11 4.14 3.39
CA LEU A 62 -9.46 2.85 3.21
C LEU A 62 -8.30 2.66 4.22
N LEU A 63 -7.45 3.68 4.37
CA LEU A 63 -6.32 3.66 5.31
C LEU A 63 -6.79 3.54 6.76
N GLU A 64 -7.82 4.30 7.15
CA GLU A 64 -8.45 4.19 8.47
C GLU A 64 -9.04 2.79 8.70
N SER A 65 -9.66 2.20 7.68
CA SER A 65 -10.21 0.83 7.75
C SER A 65 -9.12 -0.22 7.93
N ILE A 66 -8.00 -0.11 7.20
CA ILE A 66 -6.86 -1.02 7.34
C ILE A 66 -6.21 -0.88 8.72
N ARG A 67 -6.11 0.34 9.25
CA ARG A 67 -5.58 0.61 10.59
C ARG A 67 -6.49 0.10 11.70
N CYS A 68 -7.81 0.22 11.52
CA CYS A 68 -8.80 -0.22 12.50
C CYS A 68 -8.95 -1.75 12.53
N ASP A 69 -8.98 -2.39 11.35
CA ASP A 69 -9.28 -3.81 11.18
C ASP A 69 -8.13 -4.55 10.48
N TYR A 70 -6.91 -4.35 10.97
CA TYR A 70 -5.69 -4.90 10.36
C TYR A 70 -5.75 -6.42 10.13
N ALA A 71 -6.39 -7.17 11.03
CA ALA A 71 -6.52 -8.63 10.93
C ALA A 71 -7.19 -9.08 9.62
N ARG A 72 -8.12 -8.29 9.09
CA ARG A 72 -8.79 -8.58 7.83
C ARG A 72 -7.88 -8.41 6.61
N PHE A 73 -6.97 -7.44 6.67
CA PHE A 73 -6.04 -7.13 5.58
C PHE A 73 -4.71 -7.87 5.68
N GLN A 74 -4.45 -8.57 6.79
CA GLN A 74 -3.22 -9.33 7.00
C GLN A 74 -2.97 -10.37 5.90
N SER A 75 -4.02 -10.99 5.36
CA SER A 75 -3.89 -11.97 4.26
C SER A 75 -3.39 -11.37 2.94
N GLN A 76 -3.51 -10.04 2.78
CA GLN A 76 -3.08 -9.27 1.62
C GLN A 76 -1.71 -8.61 1.84
N GLU A 77 -1.12 -8.75 3.04
CA GLU A 77 0.18 -8.16 3.35
C GLU A 77 1.29 -8.88 2.57
N ILE A 78 2.14 -8.09 1.92
CA ILE A 78 3.32 -8.56 1.18
C ILE A 78 4.59 -7.98 1.79
N THR A 79 5.71 -8.67 1.58
CA THR A 79 7.00 -8.22 2.08
C THR A 79 7.54 -7.04 1.27
N LYS A 80 8.32 -6.17 1.94
CA LYS A 80 9.05 -5.07 1.28
C LYS A 80 9.95 -5.56 0.16
N GLU A 81 10.55 -6.74 0.32
CA GLU A 81 11.41 -7.37 -0.69
C GLU A 81 10.66 -7.65 -1.99
N SER A 82 9.41 -8.12 -1.90
CA SER A 82 8.54 -8.34 -3.06
C SER A 82 8.32 -7.04 -3.83
N VAL A 83 8.08 -5.94 -3.11
CA VAL A 83 7.88 -4.61 -3.69
C VAL A 83 9.18 -4.05 -4.29
N SER A 84 10.33 -4.27 -3.62
CA SER A 84 11.64 -3.86 -4.12
C SER A 84 12.04 -4.58 -5.40
N ASP A 85 11.77 -5.88 -5.51
CA ASP A 85 11.95 -6.65 -6.75
C ASP A 85 11.19 -6.02 -7.92
N TRP A 86 9.94 -5.60 -7.67
CA TRP A 86 9.07 -4.98 -8.69
C TRP A 86 9.49 -3.55 -9.07
N LEU A 87 10.30 -2.89 -8.25
CA LEU A 87 10.85 -1.54 -8.49
C LEU A 87 12.21 -1.57 -9.19
N CYS A 88 12.99 -2.65 -9.05
CA CYS A 88 14.42 -2.66 -9.40
C CYS A 88 14.75 -2.96 -10.87
N TYR A 89 13.79 -3.15 -11.77
CA TYR A 89 14.08 -3.29 -13.20
C TYR A 89 14.14 -1.89 -13.88
N CYS A 90 15.21 -1.14 -13.58
CA CYS A 90 15.65 -0.04 -14.44
C CYS A 90 16.56 -0.64 -15.52
N GLY A 91 16.03 -0.80 -16.73
CA GLY A 91 16.84 -1.05 -17.93
C GLY A 91 17.74 0.13 -18.26
#